data_AF-A0A8D8FNS9-F1
#
_entry.id   AF-A0A8D8FNS9-F1
#
_cell.length_a   1.000
_cell.length_b   1.000
_cell.length_c   1.000
_cell.angle_alpha   90.00
_cell.angle_beta   90.00
_cell.angle_gamma   90.00
#
_symmetry.space_group_name_H-M   'P 1'
#
loop_
_entity.id
_entity.type
_entity.pdbx_description
1 polymer ?
#
loop_
_entity_poly.entity_id
_entity_poly.type
_entity_poly.pdbx_seq_one_letter_code
_entity_poly.pdbx_strand_id
1 'polypeptide(L)'
;MKLPSVSVILCSIFVCYLSHSIYTLVKLFKPPQCSENPCFHSYFTSNQDAKLQLILFTSTTSNPISSELSKISTFRNFDYNNDFKEVIKLDIPLKTRRNGTLFLHVILTTDDTHFEWRLLNKNGPTVHTKIRLTEYDLPKATTFNLLGESTWSTCLPARLSFFLNRS
;
A
#
# COMPACT_ATOMS: atom_id res chain seq x y z
N MET A 1 22.91 25.78 60.85
CA MET A 1 22.63 25.20 59.51
C MET A 1 22.88 26.28 58.48
N LYS A 2 23.83 26.10 57.55
CA LYS A 2 24.18 27.12 56.54
C LYS A 2 23.12 27.13 55.44
N LEU A 3 22.50 28.28 55.21
CA LEU A 3 21.59 28.47 54.08
C LEU A 3 22.39 28.32 52.77
N PRO A 4 21.91 27.53 51.80
CA PRO A 4 22.57 27.38 50.52
C PRO A 4 22.53 28.72 49.74
N SER A 5 23.59 28.97 48.96
CA SER A 5 23.69 30.17 48.11
C SER A 5 22.57 30.20 47.06
N VAL A 6 22.10 31.40 46.71
CA VAL A 6 21.01 31.63 45.74
C VAL A 6 21.27 30.94 44.40
N SER A 7 22.52 30.91 43.94
CA SER A 7 22.92 30.23 42.70
C SER A 7 22.65 28.72 42.76
N VAL A 8 22.85 28.09 43.92
CA VAL A 8 22.58 26.65 44.12
C VAL A 8 21.09 26.36 44.02
N ILE A 9 20.26 27.25 44.57
CA ILE A 9 18.80 27.14 44.51
C ILE A 9 18.32 27.25 43.05
N LEU A 10 18.83 28.24 42.30
CA LEU A 10 18.46 28.44 40.89
C LEU A 10 18.92 27.27 40.00
N CYS A 11 20.14 26.77 40.19
CA CYS A 11 20.61 25.59 39.45
C CYS A 11 19.75 24.34 39.75
N SER A 12 19.35 24.13 41.00
CA SER A 12 18.48 23.02 41.38
C SER A 12 17.13 23.08 40.67
N ILE A 13 16.47 24.26 40.67
CA ILE A 13 15.20 24.46 39.97
C ILE A 13 15.34 24.19 38.47
N PHE A 14 16.43 24.65 37.85
CA PHE A 14 16.68 24.43 36.43
C PHE A 14 16.86 22.95 36.07
N VAL A 15 17.59 22.18 36.89
CA VAL A 15 17.75 20.73 36.68
C VAL A 15 16.42 19.99 36.85
N CYS A 16 15.60 20.36 37.83
CA CYS A 16 14.25 19.83 38.01
C CYS A 16 13.39 20.09 36.76
N TYR A 17 13.46 21.30 36.20
CA TYR A 17 12.74 21.65 34.98
C TYR A 17 13.19 20.81 33.79
N LEU A 18 14.50 20.72 33.53
CA LEU A 18 15.04 19.89 32.45
C LEU A 18 14.62 18.42 32.58
N SER A 19 14.68 17.87 33.79
CA SER A 19 14.26 16.49 34.07
C SER A 19 12.78 16.28 33.78
N HIS A 20 11.94 17.25 34.15
CA HIS A 20 10.50 17.21 33.85
C HIS A 20 10.22 17.29 32.34
N SER A 21 10.94 18.16 31.62
CA SER A 21 10.85 18.25 30.17
C SER A 21 11.26 16.95 29.48
N ILE A 22 12.39 16.36 29.87
CA ILE A 22 12.87 15.07 29.35
C ILE A 22 11.85 13.97 29.65
N TYR A 23 11.33 13.90 30.87
CA TYR A 23 10.32 12.91 31.25
C TYR A 23 9.04 13.03 30.41
N THR A 24 8.61 14.26 30.14
CA THR A 24 7.43 14.54 29.30
C THR A 24 7.65 14.12 27.85
N LEU A 25 8.84 14.37 27.30
CA LEU A 25 9.21 13.89 25.97
C LEU A 25 9.26 12.36 25.90
N VAL A 26 9.86 11.69 26.89
CA VAL A 26 9.92 10.22 26.95
C VAL A 26 8.52 9.60 26.98
N LYS A 27 7.57 10.23 27.68
CA LYS A 27 6.16 9.78 27.67
C LYS A 27 5.49 9.86 26.30
N LEU A 28 5.92 10.74 25.42
CA LEU A 28 5.36 10.86 24.09
C LEU A 28 5.84 9.73 23.16
N PHE A 29 7.09 9.28 23.33
CA PHE A 29 7.67 8.19 22.53
C PHE A 29 7.35 6.80 23.05
N LYS A 30 7.00 6.66 24.35
CA LYS A 30 6.55 5.38 24.90
C LYS A 30 5.04 5.27 24.76
N PRO A 31 4.53 4.35 23.92
CA PRO A 31 3.09 4.13 23.83
C PRO A 31 2.54 3.73 25.22
N PRO A 32 1.36 4.23 25.62
CA PRO A 32 0.74 3.84 26.88
C PRO A 32 0.48 2.33 26.86
N GLN A 33 0.80 1.66 27.97
CA GLN A 33 0.43 0.26 28.16
C GLN A 33 -1.10 0.21 28.32
N CYS A 34 -1.77 -0.65 27.55
CA CYS A 34 -3.22 -0.82 27.66
C CYS A 34 -3.59 -1.36 29.04
N SER A 35 -4.13 -0.51 29.90
CA SER A 35 -4.58 -0.88 31.25
C SER A 35 -6.10 -0.80 31.44
N GLU A 36 -6.81 -0.07 30.57
CA GLU A 36 -8.27 0.10 30.62
C GLU A 36 -8.89 -0.02 29.22
N ASN A 37 -10.09 -0.62 29.15
CA ASN A 37 -10.84 -0.78 27.91
C ASN A 37 -11.46 0.56 27.48
N PRO A 38 -11.43 0.92 26.18
CA PRO A 38 -11.07 0.07 25.04
C PRO A 38 -9.58 0.15 24.67
N CYS A 39 -8.89 -1.00 24.70
CA CYS A 39 -7.57 -1.13 24.10
C CYS A 39 -7.72 -1.27 22.58
N PHE A 40 -7.09 -0.38 21.83
CA PHE A 40 -7.08 -0.45 20.37
C PHE A 40 -6.03 -1.47 19.92
N HIS A 41 -6.50 -2.59 19.39
CA HIS A 41 -5.65 -3.55 18.73
C HIS A 41 -5.69 -3.34 17.21
N SER A 42 -4.58 -3.60 16.54
CA SER A 42 -4.56 -3.65 15.08
C SER A 42 -5.51 -4.76 14.62
N TYR A 43 -6.38 -4.44 13.66
CA TYR A 43 -7.34 -5.37 13.08
C TYR A 43 -6.66 -6.64 12.54
N PHE A 44 -5.44 -6.50 12.02
CA PHE A 44 -4.64 -7.61 11.49
C PHE A 44 -4.05 -8.50 12.59
N THR A 45 -3.67 -7.94 13.74
CA THR A 45 -3.01 -8.68 14.82
C THR A 45 -4.01 -9.36 15.76
N SER A 46 -5.19 -8.76 15.96
CA SER A 46 -6.19 -9.28 16.91
C SER A 46 -6.98 -10.46 16.38
N ASN A 47 -7.15 -10.56 15.05
CA ASN A 47 -8.00 -11.57 14.43
C ASN A 47 -7.14 -12.38 13.48
N GLN A 48 -6.71 -13.56 13.94
CA GLN A 48 -6.01 -14.54 13.11
C GLN A 48 -6.87 -14.97 11.90
N ASP A 49 -8.19 -14.83 12.01
CA ASP A 49 -9.19 -15.08 10.95
C ASP A 49 -9.81 -13.77 10.40
N ALA A 50 -9.03 -12.68 10.32
CA ALA A 50 -9.51 -11.45 9.70
C ALA A 50 -9.99 -11.74 8.27
N LYS A 51 -11.31 -11.68 8.05
CA LYS A 51 -11.93 -11.87 6.74
C LYS A 51 -11.63 -10.67 5.85
N LEU A 52 -10.50 -10.75 5.17
CA LEU A 52 -10.09 -9.76 4.17
C LEU A 52 -10.60 -10.16 2.80
N GLN A 53 -10.87 -9.15 1.98
CA GLN A 53 -11.29 -9.30 0.61
C GLN A 53 -10.34 -8.49 -0.28
N LEU A 54 -9.72 -9.17 -1.24
CA LEU A 54 -8.84 -8.57 -2.23
C LEU A 54 -9.64 -8.35 -3.53
N ILE A 55 -9.65 -7.13 -4.02
CA ILE A 55 -10.42 -6.75 -5.21
C ILE A 55 -9.48 -6.09 -6.21
N LEU A 56 -9.54 -6.55 -7.44
CA LEU A 56 -8.70 -6.08 -8.52
C LEU A 56 -9.55 -5.38 -9.58
N PHE A 57 -9.17 -4.15 -9.91
CA PHE A 57 -9.76 -3.37 -10.99
C PHE A 57 -8.68 -2.91 -11.96
N THR A 58 -9.06 -2.71 -13.22
CA THR A 58 -8.24 -2.01 -14.20
C THR A 58 -8.90 -0.74 -14.69
N SER A 59 -8.08 0.24 -15.05
CA SER A 59 -8.49 1.50 -15.66
C SER A 59 -7.47 1.97 -16.69
N THR A 60 -7.92 2.84 -17.58
CA THR A 60 -7.04 3.49 -18.59
C THR A 60 -6.52 4.85 -18.13
N THR A 61 -6.95 5.31 -16.95
CA THR A 61 -6.70 6.62 -16.37
C THR A 61 -6.14 6.43 -14.95
N SER A 62 -5.23 7.30 -14.50
CA SER A 62 -4.61 7.14 -13.18
C SER A 62 -5.61 7.29 -12.02
N ASN A 63 -6.66 8.09 -12.21
CA ASN A 63 -7.70 8.36 -11.21
C ASN A 63 -9.06 8.17 -11.88
N PRO A 64 -9.53 6.92 -11.97
CA PRO A 64 -10.73 6.62 -12.73
C PRO A 64 -12.01 6.96 -11.96
N ILE A 65 -13.06 7.29 -12.73
CA ILE A 65 -14.44 7.38 -12.24
C ILE A 65 -15.04 5.97 -12.26
N SER A 66 -16.08 5.72 -11.46
CA SER A 66 -16.73 4.40 -11.33
C SER A 66 -17.12 3.74 -12.67
N SER A 67 -17.38 4.53 -13.72
CA SER A 67 -17.77 4.06 -15.05
C SER A 67 -16.60 3.62 -15.94
N GLU A 68 -15.36 4.01 -15.61
CA GLU A 68 -14.15 3.69 -16.39
C GLU A 68 -13.39 2.49 -15.83
N LEU A 69 -13.88 1.91 -14.73
CA LEU A 69 -13.29 0.77 -14.07
C LEU A 69 -13.85 -0.52 -14.62
N SER A 70 -12.94 -1.42 -14.99
CA SER A 70 -13.28 -2.80 -15.26
C SER A 70 -12.88 -3.66 -14.07
N LYS A 71 -13.84 -4.36 -13.47
CA LYS A 71 -13.60 -5.30 -12.38
C LYS A 71 -13.02 -6.59 -12.96
N ILE A 72 -11.85 -6.98 -12.48
CA ILE A 72 -11.16 -8.18 -12.98
C ILE A 72 -11.58 -9.40 -12.15
N SER A 73 -11.35 -9.34 -10.85
CA SER A 73 -11.56 -10.46 -9.94
C SER A 73 -11.72 -9.98 -8.49
N THR A 74 -12.43 -10.78 -7.70
CA THR A 74 -12.60 -10.57 -6.27
C THR A 74 -12.29 -11.86 -5.55
N PHE A 75 -11.30 -11.80 -4.66
CA PHE A 75 -10.91 -12.90 -3.81
C PHE A 75 -11.44 -12.64 -2.40
N ARG A 76 -12.33 -13.51 -1.94
CA ARG A 76 -12.85 -13.49 -0.58
C ARG A 76 -11.95 -14.33 0.32
N ASN A 77 -11.91 -14.00 1.61
CA ASN A 77 -11.06 -14.67 2.61
C ASN A 77 -9.59 -14.71 2.18
N PHE A 78 -9.06 -13.54 1.81
CA PHE A 78 -7.66 -13.38 1.46
C PHE A 78 -6.79 -13.59 2.70
N ASP A 79 -5.99 -14.65 2.69
CA ASP A 79 -5.02 -14.91 3.75
C ASP A 79 -3.73 -14.11 3.49
N TYR A 80 -3.45 -13.16 4.37
CA TYR A 80 -2.28 -12.30 4.28
C TYR A 80 -1.00 -12.96 4.79
N ASN A 81 -1.10 -14.12 5.45
CA ASN A 81 0.08 -14.84 6.00
C ASN A 81 0.79 -15.69 4.95
N ASN A 82 0.11 -16.01 3.85
CA ASN A 82 0.60 -16.90 2.81
C ASN A 82 0.84 -16.14 1.49
N ASP A 83 1.80 -16.63 0.71
CA ASP A 83 2.08 -16.10 -0.62
C ASP A 83 0.90 -16.35 -1.57
N PHE A 84 0.26 -15.27 -2.02
CA PHE A 84 -0.84 -15.35 -2.98
C PHE A 84 -0.35 -15.19 -4.43
N LYS A 85 -0.58 -16.21 -5.26
CA LYS A 85 -0.22 -16.23 -6.69
C LYS A 85 -1.38 -16.76 -7.51
N GLU A 86 -1.95 -15.91 -8.35
CA GLU A 86 -3.06 -16.29 -9.22
C GLU A 86 -2.86 -15.78 -10.65
N VAL A 87 -3.24 -16.62 -11.62
CA VAL A 87 -3.19 -16.27 -13.05
C VAL A 87 -4.50 -15.64 -13.46
N ILE A 88 -4.47 -14.35 -13.74
CA ILE A 88 -5.65 -13.57 -14.06
C ILE A 88 -5.68 -13.28 -15.56
N LYS A 89 -6.82 -13.57 -16.19
CA LYS A 89 -7.04 -13.23 -17.61
C LYS A 89 -7.50 -11.78 -17.69
N LEU A 90 -6.69 -10.95 -18.34
CA LEU A 90 -6.95 -9.53 -18.49
C LEU A 90 -7.24 -9.20 -19.96
N ASP A 91 -8.39 -8.60 -20.24
CA ASP A 91 -8.66 -8.03 -21.56
C ASP A 91 -8.09 -6.61 -21.64
N ILE A 92 -7.31 -6.35 -22.68
CA ILE A 92 -6.61 -5.08 -22.88
C ILE A 92 -7.51 -4.17 -23.73
N PRO A 93 -8.04 -3.08 -23.16
CA PRO A 93 -8.97 -2.21 -23.87
C PRO A 93 -8.28 -1.50 -25.05
N LEU A 94 -9.06 -1.18 -26.08
CA LEU A 94 -8.56 -0.56 -27.31
C LEU A 94 -7.79 0.76 -27.06
N LYS A 95 -8.22 1.53 -26.05
CA LYS A 95 -7.55 2.77 -25.63
C LYS A 95 -6.11 2.52 -25.17
N THR A 96 -5.84 1.43 -24.45
CA THR A 96 -4.48 1.03 -24.07
C THR A 96 -3.66 0.61 -25.28
N ARG A 97 -4.27 -0.12 -26.23
CA ARG A 97 -3.59 -0.56 -27.46
C ARG A 97 -3.15 0.62 -28.34
N ARG A 98 -3.90 1.73 -28.34
CA ARG A 98 -3.60 2.94 -29.10
C ARG A 98 -2.73 3.91 -28.29
N ASN A 99 -1.57 3.43 -27.84
CA ASN A 99 -0.60 4.24 -27.09
C ASN A 99 -1.17 4.78 -25.75
N GLY A 100 -1.81 3.89 -24.98
CA GLY A 100 -2.34 4.21 -23.66
C GLY A 100 -1.67 3.41 -22.54
N THR A 101 -1.66 3.96 -21.32
CA THR A 101 -1.22 3.26 -20.10
C THR A 101 -2.41 2.55 -19.47
N LEU A 102 -2.21 1.29 -19.04
CA LEU A 102 -3.19 0.56 -18.23
C LEU A 102 -2.74 0.57 -16.78
N PHE A 103 -3.66 0.93 -15.88
CA PHE A 103 -3.44 0.93 -14.45
C PHE A 103 -4.21 -0.23 -13.81
N LEU A 104 -3.55 -0.93 -12.90
CA LEU A 104 -4.14 -1.91 -11.99
C LEU A 104 -4.35 -1.26 -10.63
N HIS A 105 -5.57 -1.33 -10.13
CA HIS A 105 -5.94 -0.92 -8.80
C HIS A 105 -6.17 -2.16 -7.95
N VAL A 106 -5.33 -2.31 -6.93
CA VAL A 106 -5.41 -3.38 -5.94
C VAL A 106 -6.03 -2.78 -4.69
N ILE A 107 -7.19 -3.31 -4.30
CA ILE A 107 -7.92 -2.86 -3.12
C ILE A 107 -8.01 -4.01 -2.14
N LEU A 108 -7.58 -3.76 -0.90
CA LEU A 108 -7.77 -4.66 0.23
C LEU A 108 -8.79 -4.03 1.17
N THR A 109 -9.88 -4.73 1.43
CA THR A 109 -10.96 -4.30 2.31
C THR A 109 -11.33 -5.42 3.29
N THR A 110 -11.93 -5.06 4.41
CA THR A 110 -12.66 -6.02 5.25
C THR A 110 -13.89 -6.52 4.49
N ASP A 111 -14.26 -7.79 4.67
CA ASP A 111 -15.33 -8.47 3.94
C ASP A 111 -16.65 -7.68 4.00
N ASP A 112 -16.97 -7.01 2.89
CA ASP A 112 -18.26 -6.39 2.63
C ASP A 112 -18.85 -7.08 1.40
N THR A 113 -20.07 -7.60 1.56
CA THR A 113 -20.75 -8.42 0.56
C THR A 113 -20.84 -7.76 -0.82
N HIS A 114 -20.83 -6.41 -0.87
CA HIS A 114 -20.88 -5.61 -2.08
C HIS A 114 -19.96 -4.38 -2.02
N PHE A 115 -18.69 -4.57 -2.38
CA PHE A 115 -17.78 -3.44 -2.57
C PHE A 115 -18.12 -2.65 -3.86
N GLU A 116 -18.45 -1.38 -3.70
CA GLU A 116 -18.53 -0.40 -4.79
C GLU A 116 -17.34 0.55 -4.75
N TRP A 117 -16.79 0.92 -5.92
CA TRP A 117 -15.68 1.87 -6.01
C TRP A 117 -15.97 3.21 -5.33
N ARG A 118 -17.21 3.70 -5.39
CA ARG A 118 -17.63 4.96 -4.75
C ARG A 118 -17.54 4.91 -3.21
N LEU A 119 -17.55 3.70 -2.65
CA LEU A 119 -17.47 3.46 -1.22
C LEU A 119 -16.03 3.32 -0.73
N LEU A 120 -15.02 3.34 -1.61
CA LEU A 120 -13.61 3.24 -1.22
C LEU A 120 -13.21 4.27 -0.15
N ASN A 121 -13.70 5.51 -0.26
CA ASN A 121 -13.43 6.57 0.72
C ASN A 121 -14.39 6.56 1.93
N LYS A 122 -15.45 5.75 1.90
CA LYS A 122 -16.50 5.71 2.93
C LYS A 122 -16.37 4.51 3.86
N ASN A 123 -15.91 3.38 3.34
CA ASN A 123 -15.86 2.12 4.06
C ASN A 123 -14.49 1.92 4.70
N GLY A 124 -14.39 2.14 6.01
CA GLY A 124 -13.38 1.53 6.90
C GLY A 124 -11.89 1.65 6.51
N PRO A 125 -11.02 0.88 7.17
CA PRO A 125 -9.60 0.80 6.84
C PRO A 125 -9.41 0.01 5.53
N THR A 126 -9.41 0.72 4.40
CA THR A 126 -9.13 0.14 3.07
C THR A 126 -7.73 0.52 2.61
N VAL A 127 -7.03 -0.42 2.00
CA VAL A 127 -5.72 -0.16 1.38
C VAL A 127 -5.91 -0.14 -0.13
N HIS A 128 -5.54 0.97 -0.75
CA HIS A 128 -5.58 1.15 -2.20
C HIS A 128 -4.17 1.32 -2.74
N THR A 129 -3.76 0.40 -3.61
CA THR A 129 -2.48 0.46 -4.32
C THR A 129 -2.73 0.55 -5.82
N LYS A 130 -2.02 1.46 -6.49
CA LYS A 130 -2.07 1.65 -7.94
C LYS A 130 -0.76 1.18 -8.57
N ILE A 131 -0.87 0.42 -9.65
CA ILE A 131 0.27 -0.18 -10.36
C ILE A 131 0.11 0.09 -11.84
N ARG A 132 1.17 0.55 -12.52
CA ARG A 132 1.18 0.72 -13.99
C ARG A 132 1.51 -0.64 -14.61
N LEU A 133 0.58 -1.20 -15.38
CA LEU A 133 0.78 -2.51 -16.04
C LEU A 133 1.45 -2.37 -17.41
N THR A 134 1.14 -1.30 -18.13
CA THR A 134 1.71 -1.05 -19.46
C THR A 134 2.29 0.35 -19.49
N GLU A 135 3.50 0.48 -19.98
CA GLU A 135 4.09 1.75 -20.36
C GLU A 135 4.31 1.72 -21.86
N TYR A 136 4.03 2.84 -22.53
CA TYR A 136 4.34 2.95 -23.93
C TYR A 136 5.86 3.01 -24.09
N ASP A 137 6.42 1.91 -24.60
CA ASP A 137 7.80 1.90 -25.05
C ASP A 137 7.81 2.39 -26.50
N LEU A 138 8.46 3.54 -26.73
CA LEU A 138 8.83 3.91 -28.09
C LEU A 138 9.70 2.78 -28.60
N PRO A 139 9.42 2.17 -29.77
CA PRO A 139 10.35 1.22 -30.34
C PRO A 139 11.67 1.96 -30.47
N LYS A 140 12.64 1.62 -29.63
CA LYS A 140 14.03 2.01 -29.85
C LYS A 140 14.26 1.58 -31.26
N ALA A 141 14.44 2.54 -32.17
CA ALA A 141 14.75 2.21 -33.54
C ALA A 141 15.92 1.26 -33.43
N THR A 142 15.64 -0.02 -33.68
CA THR A 142 16.67 -0.99 -33.99
C THR A 142 17.44 -0.25 -35.05
N THR A 143 18.65 0.15 -34.74
CA THR A 143 19.58 0.59 -35.76
C THR A 143 19.53 -0.57 -36.74
N PHE A 144 18.80 -0.37 -37.84
CA PHE A 144 18.37 -1.45 -38.69
C PHE A 144 19.66 -2.15 -39.08
N ASN A 145 19.88 -3.36 -38.59
CA ASN A 145 20.98 -4.16 -39.07
C ASN A 145 20.55 -4.63 -40.45
N LEU A 146 20.76 -3.77 -41.45
CA LEU A 146 20.46 -4.01 -42.87
C LEU A 146 21.38 -5.07 -43.48
N LEU A 147 22.18 -5.74 -42.66
CA LEU A 147 23.11 -6.80 -43.05
C LEU A 147 22.88 -8.01 -42.13
N GLY A 148 21.92 -8.85 -42.55
CA GLY A 148 21.87 -10.30 -42.27
C GLY A 148 21.66 -10.75 -40.81
N GLU A 149 20.46 -11.25 -40.49
CA GLU A 149 20.13 -12.68 -40.33
C GLU A 149 18.81 -12.80 -39.55
N SER A 150 17.80 -13.45 -40.15
CA SER A 150 16.46 -13.58 -39.57
C SER A 150 16.42 -14.68 -38.51
N THR A 151 16.60 -14.34 -37.24
CA THR A 151 16.19 -15.21 -36.14
C THR A 151 14.92 -14.67 -35.50
N TRP A 152 13.82 -15.42 -35.68
CA TRP A 152 12.48 -15.11 -35.19
C TRP A 152 12.47 -15.00 -33.66
N SER A 153 12.49 -13.78 -33.13
CA SER A 153 12.27 -13.52 -31.71
C SER A 153 10.77 -13.64 -31.43
N THR A 154 10.35 -14.86 -31.07
CA THR A 154 9.03 -15.17 -30.56
C THR A 154 8.74 -14.31 -29.32
N CYS A 155 7.73 -13.43 -29.41
CA CYS A 155 7.17 -12.74 -28.25
C CYS A 155 6.63 -13.78 -27.26
N LEU A 156 7.38 -14.04 -26.19
CA LEU A 156 6.88 -14.79 -25.05
C LEU A 156 5.80 -13.95 -24.33
N PRO A 157 4.69 -14.57 -23.88
CA PRO A 157 3.71 -13.87 -23.08
C PRO A 157 4.35 -13.41 -21.76
N ALA A 158 4.19 -12.13 -21.45
CA ALA A 158 4.68 -11.53 -20.22
C ALA A 158 4.08 -12.25 -19.00
N ARG A 159 4.91 -13.06 -18.32
CA ARG A 159 4.56 -13.76 -17.08
C ARG A 159 4.81 -12.82 -15.90
N LEU A 160 3.79 -12.03 -15.53
CA LEU A 160 3.83 -11.17 -14.34
C LEU A 160 3.94 -12.03 -13.09
N SER A 161 5.13 -12.01 -12.48
CA SER A 161 5.42 -12.66 -11.20
C SER A 161 5.43 -11.56 -10.14
N PHE A 162 4.37 -11.46 -9.34
CA PHE A 162 4.32 -10.53 -8.22
C PHE A 162 5.15 -11.10 -7.06
N PHE A 163 6.18 -10.37 -6.64
CA PHE A 163 6.82 -10.53 -5.34
C PHE A 163 6.50 -9.27 -4.54
N LEU A 164 5.68 -9.41 -3.50
CA LEU A 164 5.54 -8.37 -2.48
C LEU A 164 6.82 -8.42 -1.63
N ASN A 165 7.73 -7.49 -1.88
CA ASN A 165 8.96 -7.38 -1.09
C ASN A 165 8.65 -6.73 0.26
N ARG A 166 9.09 -7.37 1.33
CA ARG A 166 8.86 -7.02 2.73
C ARG A 166 9.83 -5.91 3.15
N SER A 167 9.32 -4.83 3.77
CA SER A 167 10.12 -3.88 4.56
C SER A 167 9.62 -3.86 5.99
#